data_AF-A0A7U9RDN1-F1
#
_entry.id   AF-A0A7U9RDN1-F1
#
_cell.length_a   1.000
_cell.length_b   1.000
_cell.length_c   1.000
_cell.angle_alpha   90.00
_cell.angle_beta   90.00
_cell.angle_gamma   90.00
#
_symmetry.space_group_name_H-M   'P 1'
#
loop_
_entity.id
_entity.type
_entity.pdbx_description
1 polymer ?
#
loop_
_entity_poly.entity_id
_entity_poly.type
_entity_poly.pdbx_seq_one_letter_code
_entity_poly.pdbx_strand_id
1 'polypeptide(L)'
;MKIGINCGHTASGAGYGAVGIIEESLHTRLVGNCLMEKMRNAGIKVTDCTVDRAASRKEYLAETAAKANREELDWFVSIHFNASADHQGRGVEVYTYQGRQYPEALAVCTSMRELGFCDRGIKDGTGLYVIRQTKAKAMLIEVCFCDNQADVDLYYAAGAHDAVARAVLSAFIPAVKEGLWQHKNHAAEFIQFVGRVAGKDWRERKIILPSVVTAQAIKESAWGTSELARQANALFGIKENGWTGRIYVKTAVEQRKDGSYYAVPQTKWRAYDSPEQSILDHNDYIATRSTDGGRTLRYQPVIGCDNYILACQYLQKCGYATAAGYADSLIHDYIEKYNLTQFDFWEENLKQKT
;
A
#
# COMPACT_ATOMS: atom_id res chain seq x y z
N MET A 1 -10.48 -26.42 5.14
CA MET A 1 -9.73 -26.11 3.92
C MET A 1 -8.24 -26.02 4.26
N LYS A 2 -7.38 -26.63 3.45
CA LYS A 2 -5.93 -26.58 3.53
C LYS A 2 -5.35 -26.09 2.21
N ILE A 3 -4.58 -25.01 2.24
CA ILE A 3 -4.03 -24.37 1.04
C ILE A 3 -2.51 -24.30 1.15
N GLY A 4 -1.82 -24.72 0.09
CA GLY A 4 -0.39 -24.47 -0.09
C GLY A 4 -0.17 -23.18 -0.86
N ILE A 5 0.64 -22.27 -0.31
CA ILE A 5 1.01 -21.01 -0.97
C ILE A 5 2.47 -21.08 -1.40
N ASN A 6 2.74 -20.80 -2.68
CA ASN A 6 4.09 -20.58 -3.17
C ASN A 6 4.26 -19.11 -3.54
N CYS A 7 5.18 -18.41 -2.87
CA CYS A 7 5.71 -17.17 -3.40
C CYS A 7 6.65 -17.55 -4.54
N GLY A 8 6.27 -17.23 -5.78
CA GLY A 8 7.05 -17.57 -6.95
C GLY A 8 8.49 -17.06 -6.84
N HIS A 9 9.41 -17.81 -7.45
CA HIS A 9 10.84 -17.54 -7.55
C HIS A 9 11.63 -17.69 -6.26
N THR A 10 12.95 -17.85 -6.40
CA THR A 10 13.90 -17.84 -5.29
C THR A 10 14.17 -16.40 -4.82
N ALA A 11 14.66 -16.24 -3.59
CA ALA A 11 14.99 -14.92 -3.03
C ALA A 11 16.33 -14.40 -3.55
N SER A 12 17.13 -15.26 -4.16
CA SER A 12 18.40 -14.93 -4.80
C SER A 12 18.85 -16.09 -5.69
N GLY A 13 19.66 -15.80 -6.71
CA GLY A 13 20.31 -16.83 -7.52
C GLY A 13 19.38 -17.48 -8.54
N ALA A 14 19.52 -18.80 -8.75
CA ALA A 14 18.80 -19.49 -9.80
C ALA A 14 17.28 -19.45 -9.56
N GLY A 15 16.53 -18.98 -10.55
CA GLY A 15 15.07 -18.87 -10.48
C GLY A 15 14.56 -17.64 -9.74
N TYR A 16 15.32 -16.53 -9.70
CA TYR A 16 14.96 -15.27 -9.01
C TYR A 16 13.84 -14.44 -9.68
N GLY A 17 13.36 -14.84 -10.85
CA GLY A 17 12.27 -14.14 -11.55
C GLY A 17 12.71 -12.88 -12.28
N ALA A 18 11.72 -12.11 -12.74
CA ALA A 18 11.95 -10.87 -13.48
C ALA A 18 12.31 -9.70 -12.56
N VAL A 19 13.13 -8.79 -13.07
CA VAL A 19 13.42 -7.48 -12.45
C VAL A 19 12.93 -6.41 -13.41
N GLY A 20 11.76 -5.86 -13.12
CA GLY A 20 11.16 -4.75 -13.86
C GLY A 20 11.28 -3.44 -13.07
N ILE A 21 10.19 -2.67 -13.07
CA ILE A 21 10.03 -1.50 -12.21
C ILE A 21 9.95 -1.94 -10.74
N ILE A 22 9.35 -3.11 -10.50
CA ILE A 22 9.40 -3.83 -9.23
C ILE A 22 10.06 -5.19 -9.42
N GLU A 23 10.74 -5.67 -8.39
CA GLU A 23 11.35 -7.02 -8.38
C GLU A 23 10.27 -8.07 -8.15
N GLU A 24 10.08 -8.99 -9.11
CA GLU A 24 9.03 -10.01 -9.02
C GLU A 24 9.21 -10.86 -7.76
N SER A 25 10.39 -11.39 -7.50
CA SER A 25 10.68 -12.22 -6.31
C SER A 25 10.42 -11.53 -4.98
N LEU A 26 10.63 -10.21 -4.90
CA LEU A 26 10.29 -9.44 -3.70
C LEU A 26 8.76 -9.34 -3.56
N HIS A 27 8.07 -8.99 -4.64
CA HIS A 27 6.63 -8.73 -4.60
C HIS A 27 5.77 -9.98 -4.49
N THR A 28 6.21 -11.13 -5.04
CA THR A 28 5.56 -12.42 -4.78
C THR A 28 5.58 -12.75 -3.29
N ARG A 29 6.69 -12.46 -2.59
CA ARG A 29 6.83 -12.65 -1.13
C ARG A 29 5.97 -11.67 -0.34
N LEU A 30 5.92 -10.39 -0.73
CA LEU A 30 5.04 -9.42 -0.07
C LEU A 30 3.57 -9.85 -0.13
N VAL A 31 3.08 -10.23 -1.31
CA VAL A 31 1.70 -10.72 -1.49
C VAL A 31 1.50 -12.05 -0.77
N GLY A 32 2.37 -13.02 -1.00
CA GLY A 32 2.23 -14.38 -0.47
C GLY A 32 2.27 -14.42 1.05
N ASN A 33 3.21 -13.73 1.70
CA ASN A 33 3.28 -13.66 3.17
C ASN A 33 2.05 -13.01 3.77
N CYS A 34 1.60 -11.89 3.18
CA CYS A 34 0.39 -11.21 3.60
C CYS A 34 -0.85 -12.10 3.43
N LEU A 35 -0.96 -12.81 2.30
CA LEU A 35 -2.04 -13.76 2.03
C LEU A 35 -2.06 -14.91 3.04
N MET A 36 -0.90 -15.51 3.31
CA MET A 36 -0.76 -16.61 4.28
C MET A 36 -1.21 -16.16 5.69
N GLU A 37 -0.80 -14.97 6.13
CA GLU A 37 -1.24 -14.40 7.41
C GLU A 37 -2.77 -14.22 7.45
N LYS A 38 -3.35 -13.57 6.44
CA LYS A 38 -4.80 -13.35 6.39
C LYS A 38 -5.60 -14.65 6.32
N MET A 39 -5.12 -15.63 5.55
CA MET A 39 -5.74 -16.95 5.47
C MET A 39 -5.72 -17.65 6.84
N ARG A 40 -4.58 -17.63 7.55
CA ARG A 40 -4.48 -18.19 8.91
C ARG A 40 -5.43 -17.50 9.88
N ASN A 41 -5.49 -16.17 9.85
CA ASN A 41 -6.41 -15.38 10.69
C ASN A 41 -7.88 -15.66 10.37
N ALA A 42 -8.19 -16.05 9.14
CA ALA A 42 -9.52 -16.47 8.72
C ALA A 42 -9.80 -17.97 8.94
N GLY A 43 -8.93 -18.69 9.66
CA GLY A 43 -9.11 -20.09 10.02
C GLY A 43 -8.74 -21.11 8.94
N ILE A 44 -8.13 -20.68 7.82
CA ILE A 44 -7.60 -21.59 6.79
C ILE A 44 -6.27 -22.17 7.27
N LYS A 45 -6.09 -23.49 7.10
CA LYS A 45 -4.80 -24.14 7.34
C LYS A 45 -3.87 -23.86 6.15
N VAL A 46 -2.72 -23.23 6.40
CA VAL A 46 -1.82 -22.78 5.33
C VAL A 46 -0.46 -23.48 5.43
N THR A 47 -0.02 -24.08 4.33
CA THR A 47 1.34 -24.60 4.15
C THR A 47 2.13 -23.63 3.28
N ASP A 48 3.33 -23.24 3.72
CA ASP A 48 4.27 -22.49 2.89
C ASP A 48 5.07 -23.44 1.98
N CYS A 49 4.91 -23.28 0.66
CA CYS A 49 5.58 -24.04 -0.39
C CYS A 49 6.68 -23.20 -1.09
N THR A 50 7.10 -22.09 -0.51
CA THR A 50 8.16 -21.21 -1.02
C THR A 50 9.54 -21.86 -0.89
N VAL A 51 10.41 -21.60 -1.86
CA VAL A 51 11.80 -22.07 -1.91
C VAL A 51 12.68 -20.86 -2.19
N ASP A 52 13.49 -20.44 -1.22
CA ASP A 52 14.28 -19.20 -1.33
C ASP A 52 15.62 -19.37 -2.03
N ARG A 53 16.13 -20.60 -2.15
CA ARG A 53 17.42 -20.91 -2.78
C ARG A 53 17.38 -22.29 -3.41
N ALA A 54 17.97 -22.42 -4.60
CA ALA A 54 18.18 -23.69 -5.29
C ALA A 54 19.44 -23.59 -6.17
N ALA A 55 20.07 -24.73 -6.51
CA ALA A 55 21.23 -24.72 -7.40
C ALA A 55 20.83 -24.47 -8.86
N SER A 56 19.56 -24.73 -9.21
CA SER A 56 19.03 -24.50 -10.56
C SER A 56 17.54 -24.17 -10.53
N ARG A 57 17.03 -23.55 -11.62
CA ARG A 57 15.59 -23.31 -11.81
C ARG A 57 14.78 -24.62 -11.77
N LYS A 58 15.35 -25.72 -12.28
CA LYS A 58 14.71 -27.03 -12.29
C LYS A 58 14.52 -27.57 -10.87
N GLU A 59 15.54 -27.44 -10.03
CA GLU A 59 15.47 -27.86 -8.62
C GLU A 59 14.48 -27.01 -7.83
N TYR A 60 14.49 -25.69 -8.01
CA TYR A 60 13.49 -24.78 -7.43
C TYR A 60 12.06 -25.28 -7.71
N LEU A 61 11.72 -25.50 -8.99
CA LEU A 61 10.39 -25.94 -9.38
C LEU A 61 10.03 -27.33 -8.83
N ALA A 62 11.01 -28.25 -8.84
CA ALA A 62 10.83 -29.60 -8.31
C ALA A 62 10.60 -29.60 -6.80
N GLU A 63 11.36 -28.80 -6.05
CA GLU A 63 11.22 -28.68 -4.60
C GLU A 63 9.90 -28.02 -4.21
N THR A 64 9.47 -26.97 -4.92
CA THR A 64 8.15 -26.34 -4.69
C THR A 64 7.02 -27.35 -4.85
N ALA A 65 7.01 -28.13 -5.94
CA ALA A 65 6.00 -29.16 -6.16
C ALA A 65 6.09 -30.28 -5.09
N ALA A 66 7.31 -30.65 -4.68
CA ALA A 66 7.51 -31.63 -3.61
C ALA A 66 7.00 -31.13 -2.25
N LYS A 67 7.19 -29.85 -1.92
CA LYS A 67 6.63 -29.21 -0.72
C LYS A 67 5.11 -29.30 -0.72
N ALA A 68 4.46 -28.95 -1.83
CA ALA A 68 3.01 -29.03 -1.96
C ALA A 68 2.50 -30.48 -1.84
N ASN A 69 3.15 -31.42 -2.53
CA ASN A 69 2.72 -32.82 -2.61
C ASN A 69 2.98 -33.66 -1.36
N ARG A 70 3.78 -33.17 -0.40
CA ARG A 70 3.93 -33.78 0.93
C ARG A 70 2.69 -33.58 1.80
N GLU A 71 1.85 -32.62 1.43
CA GLU A 71 0.62 -32.30 2.15
C GLU A 71 -0.61 -32.73 1.33
N GLU A 72 -1.68 -33.11 2.02
CA GLU A 72 -3.01 -33.27 1.41
C GLU A 72 -3.69 -31.89 1.30
N LEU A 73 -3.39 -31.15 0.24
CA LEU A 73 -3.92 -29.80 0.00
C LEU A 73 -5.23 -29.83 -0.80
N ASP A 74 -6.19 -28.97 -0.44
CA ASP A 74 -7.36 -28.69 -1.28
C ASP A 74 -6.99 -27.82 -2.49
N TRP A 75 -6.04 -26.91 -2.29
CA TRP A 75 -5.53 -25.97 -3.28
C TRP A 75 -4.04 -25.72 -3.12
N PHE A 76 -3.36 -25.56 -4.25
CA PHE A 76 -2.05 -24.96 -4.38
C PHE A 76 -2.18 -23.65 -5.16
N VAL A 77 -1.68 -22.56 -4.60
CA VAL A 77 -1.75 -21.22 -5.19
C VAL A 77 -0.33 -20.67 -5.30
N SER A 78 0.13 -20.44 -6.52
CA SER A 78 1.42 -19.83 -6.84
C SER A 78 1.21 -18.35 -7.16
N ILE A 79 1.93 -17.45 -6.49
CA ILE A 79 1.84 -15.99 -6.71
C ILE A 79 3.02 -15.54 -7.56
N HIS A 80 2.76 -14.81 -8.64
CA HIS A 80 3.71 -14.31 -9.63
C HIS A 80 3.38 -12.88 -10.09
N PHE A 81 4.34 -12.22 -10.74
CA PHE A 81 4.11 -10.99 -11.48
C PHE A 81 4.69 -11.15 -12.88
N ASN A 82 3.89 -10.80 -13.88
CA ASN A 82 4.25 -11.07 -15.26
C ASN A 82 5.29 -10.07 -15.76
N ALA A 83 5.93 -10.38 -16.87
CA ALA A 83 6.76 -9.46 -17.63
C ALA A 83 6.55 -9.67 -19.13
N SER A 84 6.70 -8.62 -19.92
CA SER A 84 6.50 -8.67 -21.38
C SER A 84 7.71 -8.09 -22.10
N ALA A 85 8.08 -8.67 -23.24
CA ALA A 85 9.28 -8.24 -23.96
C ALA A 85 9.22 -6.78 -24.47
N ASP A 86 8.02 -6.25 -24.69
CA ASP A 86 7.76 -4.86 -25.11
C ASP A 86 7.34 -3.94 -23.94
N HIS A 87 7.25 -4.50 -22.72
CA HIS A 87 6.80 -3.81 -21.51
C HIS A 87 5.38 -3.21 -21.63
N GLN A 88 4.57 -3.66 -22.60
CA GLN A 88 3.19 -3.20 -22.82
C GLN A 88 2.13 -4.15 -22.25
N GLY A 89 2.54 -5.33 -21.80
CA GLY A 89 1.66 -6.25 -21.08
C GLY A 89 1.05 -5.58 -19.85
N ARG A 90 -0.25 -5.79 -19.65
CA ARG A 90 -0.98 -5.25 -18.49
C ARG A 90 -2.14 -6.15 -18.10
N GLY A 91 -2.49 -6.15 -16.82
CA GLY A 91 -3.61 -6.86 -16.24
C GLY A 91 -3.25 -8.15 -15.50
N VAL A 92 -4.30 -8.74 -14.92
CA VAL A 92 -4.24 -10.00 -14.15
C VAL A 92 -4.55 -11.18 -15.06
N GLU A 93 -3.85 -12.30 -14.87
CA GLU A 93 -4.24 -13.60 -15.43
C GLU A 93 -4.00 -14.75 -14.45
N VAL A 94 -4.76 -15.83 -14.61
CA VAL A 94 -4.62 -17.02 -13.77
C VAL A 94 -4.44 -18.25 -14.64
N TYR A 95 -3.36 -18.98 -14.43
CA TYR A 95 -3.07 -20.24 -15.11
C TYR A 95 -3.56 -21.43 -14.31
N THR A 96 -4.29 -22.33 -14.97
CA THR A 96 -4.75 -23.61 -14.39
C THR A 96 -4.48 -24.75 -15.36
N TYR A 97 -4.46 -25.99 -14.87
CA TYR A 97 -4.26 -27.16 -15.74
C TYR A 97 -5.37 -27.23 -16.80
N GLN A 98 -5.00 -27.29 -18.08
CA GLN A 98 -5.90 -27.24 -19.24
C GLN A 98 -6.79 -25.98 -19.31
N GLY A 99 -6.42 -24.90 -18.62
CA GLY A 99 -7.22 -23.68 -18.57
C GLY A 99 -8.59 -23.88 -17.90
N ARG A 100 -8.71 -24.87 -17.00
CA ARG A 100 -9.94 -25.14 -16.26
C ARG A 100 -10.39 -23.91 -15.47
N GLN A 101 -11.65 -23.54 -15.66
CA GLN A 101 -12.28 -22.39 -15.01
C GLN A 101 -12.83 -22.77 -13.64
N TYR A 102 -11.94 -22.91 -12.67
CA TYR A 102 -12.37 -23.10 -11.28
C TYR A 102 -13.05 -21.83 -10.74
N PRO A 103 -14.14 -21.94 -9.95
CA PRO A 103 -14.83 -20.78 -9.38
C PRO A 103 -13.90 -19.83 -8.63
N GLU A 104 -12.96 -20.37 -7.85
CA GLU A 104 -11.98 -19.57 -7.10
C GLU A 104 -11.01 -18.83 -8.03
N ALA A 105 -10.58 -19.45 -9.13
CA ALA A 105 -9.70 -18.80 -10.12
C ALA A 105 -10.43 -17.66 -10.85
N LEU A 106 -11.69 -17.87 -11.23
CA LEU A 106 -12.54 -16.83 -11.82
C LEU A 106 -12.80 -15.67 -10.84
N ALA A 107 -12.99 -16.00 -9.55
CA ALA A 107 -13.19 -15.02 -8.50
C ALA A 107 -11.94 -14.17 -8.24
N VAL A 108 -10.73 -14.73 -8.37
CA VAL A 108 -9.47 -13.97 -8.33
C VAL A 108 -9.45 -12.92 -9.46
N CYS A 109 -9.64 -13.35 -10.71
CA CYS A 109 -9.73 -12.45 -11.87
C CYS A 109 -10.77 -11.34 -11.66
N THR A 110 -11.98 -11.72 -11.21
CA THR A 110 -13.07 -10.78 -10.93
C THR A 110 -12.71 -9.77 -9.85
N SER A 111 -12.12 -10.21 -8.73
CA SER A 111 -11.78 -9.33 -7.61
C SER A 111 -10.64 -8.38 -7.97
N MET A 112 -9.67 -8.85 -8.75
CA MET A 112 -8.59 -8.02 -9.28
C MET A 112 -9.12 -6.99 -10.30
N ARG A 113 -10.10 -7.36 -11.13
CA ARG A 113 -10.81 -6.41 -12.00
C ARG A 113 -11.53 -5.30 -11.20
N GLU A 114 -12.13 -5.64 -10.06
CA GLU A 114 -12.76 -4.65 -9.17
C GLU A 114 -11.76 -3.66 -8.55
N LEU A 115 -10.49 -4.09 -8.40
CA LEU A 115 -9.36 -3.21 -8.04
C LEU A 115 -8.88 -2.33 -9.21
N GLY A 116 -9.34 -2.59 -10.43
CA GLY A 116 -9.07 -1.80 -11.63
C GLY A 116 -8.19 -2.48 -12.68
N PHE A 117 -7.69 -3.69 -12.41
CA PHE A 117 -6.81 -4.39 -13.36
C PHE A 117 -7.58 -4.87 -14.59
N CYS A 118 -6.89 -4.90 -15.74
CA CYS A 118 -7.43 -5.56 -16.92
C CYS A 118 -7.54 -7.07 -16.64
N ASP A 119 -8.75 -7.62 -16.70
CA ASP A 119 -8.97 -9.05 -16.55
C ASP A 119 -8.65 -9.78 -17.86
N ARG A 120 -7.55 -10.52 -17.87
CA ARG A 120 -7.10 -11.31 -19.03
C ARG A 120 -7.60 -12.75 -18.97
N GLY A 121 -8.34 -13.11 -17.92
CA GLY A 121 -9.00 -14.40 -17.75
C GLY A 121 -8.08 -15.57 -17.40
N ILE A 122 -8.66 -16.75 -17.48
CA ILE A 122 -7.98 -18.02 -17.20
C ILE A 122 -7.19 -18.47 -18.43
N LYS A 123 -5.95 -18.91 -18.21
CA LYS A 123 -5.01 -19.39 -19.25
C LYS A 123 -4.66 -20.85 -19.04
N ASP A 124 -4.30 -21.54 -20.13
CA ASP A 124 -3.81 -22.90 -20.04
C ASP A 124 -2.38 -22.94 -19.46
N GLY A 125 -2.29 -23.42 -18.22
CA GLY A 125 -1.05 -23.60 -17.46
C GLY A 125 -0.45 -25.00 -17.56
N THR A 126 -0.92 -25.87 -18.46
CA THR A 126 -0.43 -27.26 -18.56
C THR A 126 1.08 -27.38 -18.75
N GLY A 127 1.71 -26.37 -19.38
CA GLY A 127 3.17 -26.29 -19.55
C GLY A 127 3.93 -25.84 -18.31
N LEU A 128 3.27 -25.22 -17.33
CA LEU A 128 3.91 -24.69 -16.12
C LEU A 128 4.19 -25.83 -15.14
N TYR A 129 5.45 -25.94 -14.71
CA TYR A 129 5.90 -27.10 -13.93
C TYR A 129 5.08 -27.29 -12.65
N VAL A 130 4.89 -26.23 -11.86
CA VAL A 130 4.18 -26.30 -10.57
C VAL A 130 2.68 -26.57 -10.74
N ILE A 131 2.08 -26.20 -11.87
CA ILE A 131 0.69 -26.57 -12.21
C ILE A 131 0.61 -28.05 -12.57
N ARG A 132 1.53 -28.52 -13.42
CA ARG A 132 1.54 -29.90 -13.93
C ARG A 132 1.95 -30.94 -12.89
N GLN A 133 2.83 -30.58 -11.95
CA GLN A 133 3.47 -31.52 -11.03
C GLN A 133 2.85 -31.51 -9.62
N THR A 134 1.86 -30.66 -9.36
CA THR A 134 1.15 -30.64 -8.08
C THR A 134 -0.09 -31.55 -8.13
N LYS A 135 -0.31 -32.35 -7.09
CA LYS A 135 -1.43 -33.29 -6.98
C LYS A 135 -2.76 -32.61 -6.67
N ALA A 136 -2.73 -31.55 -5.87
CA ALA A 136 -3.91 -30.76 -5.51
C ALA A 136 -4.43 -29.93 -6.69
N LYS A 137 -5.62 -29.35 -6.57
CA LYS A 137 -6.07 -28.29 -7.49
C LYS A 137 -5.02 -27.18 -7.48
N ALA A 138 -4.57 -26.73 -8.64
CA ALA A 138 -3.47 -25.78 -8.75
C ALA A 138 -3.87 -24.57 -9.60
N MET A 139 -3.49 -23.39 -9.12
CA MET A 139 -3.52 -22.15 -9.90
C MET A 139 -2.21 -21.37 -9.72
N LEU A 140 -1.81 -20.65 -10.76
CA LEU A 140 -0.72 -19.68 -10.73
C LEU A 140 -1.30 -18.33 -11.12
N ILE A 141 -1.16 -17.35 -10.26
CA ILE A 141 -1.73 -16.02 -10.40
C ILE A 141 -0.61 -15.08 -10.83
N GLU A 142 -0.74 -14.55 -12.04
CA GLU A 142 0.03 -13.38 -12.48
C GLU A 142 -0.73 -12.13 -12.03
N VAL A 143 -0.27 -11.51 -10.95
CA VAL A 143 -0.97 -10.42 -10.26
C VAL A 143 -1.15 -9.20 -11.18
N CYS A 144 -0.06 -8.75 -11.78
CA CYS A 144 0.04 -7.71 -12.79
C CYS A 144 1.43 -7.80 -13.45
N PHE A 145 1.72 -6.93 -14.41
CA PHE A 145 3.03 -6.88 -15.07
C PHE A 145 4.02 -6.01 -14.27
N CYS A 146 5.11 -6.59 -13.78
CA CYS A 146 6.12 -5.89 -12.95
C CYS A 146 6.97 -4.89 -13.75
N ASP A 147 6.92 -4.95 -15.07
CA ASP A 147 7.68 -4.13 -16.01
C ASP A 147 6.82 -3.10 -16.75
N ASN A 148 5.53 -2.99 -16.43
CA ASN A 148 4.63 -2.00 -17.00
C ASN A 148 4.26 -0.94 -15.94
N GLN A 149 4.57 0.32 -16.21
CA GLN A 149 4.39 1.42 -15.25
C GLN A 149 2.93 1.58 -14.82
N ALA A 150 1.97 1.50 -15.75
CA ALA A 150 0.56 1.68 -15.42
C ALA A 150 0.03 0.55 -14.52
N ASP A 151 0.47 -0.68 -14.73
CA ASP A 151 0.11 -1.82 -13.88
C ASP A 151 0.74 -1.72 -12.48
N VAL A 152 2.00 -1.30 -12.39
CA VAL A 152 2.68 -1.07 -11.10
C VAL A 152 2.03 0.08 -10.33
N ASP A 153 1.73 1.19 -11.00
CA ASP A 153 1.04 2.34 -10.41
C ASP A 153 -0.33 1.92 -9.86
N LEU A 154 -1.09 1.17 -10.66
CA LEU A 154 -2.38 0.62 -10.27
C LEU A 154 -2.26 -0.36 -9.10
N TYR A 155 -1.26 -1.24 -9.10
CA TYR A 155 -0.97 -2.15 -7.99
C TYR A 155 -0.78 -1.38 -6.69
N TYR A 156 0.08 -0.36 -6.67
CA TYR A 156 0.24 0.46 -5.48
C TYR A 156 -1.02 1.28 -5.16
N ALA A 157 -1.72 1.83 -6.16
CA ALA A 157 -2.94 2.62 -5.97
C ALA A 157 -4.07 1.81 -5.35
N ALA A 158 -4.19 0.53 -5.73
CA ALA A 158 -5.16 -0.41 -5.20
C ALA A 158 -4.88 -0.79 -3.73
N GLY A 159 -3.68 -0.50 -3.20
CA GLY A 159 -3.23 -0.90 -1.87
C GLY A 159 -2.17 -2.02 -1.86
N ALA A 160 -1.49 -2.23 -2.99
CA ALA A 160 -0.36 -3.13 -3.16
C ALA A 160 -0.65 -4.57 -2.68
N HIS A 161 0.33 -5.20 -2.03
CA HIS A 161 0.29 -6.58 -1.59
C HIS A 161 -0.91 -6.89 -0.68
N ASP A 162 -1.30 -5.95 0.17
CA ASP A 162 -2.41 -6.10 1.11
C ASP A 162 -3.76 -6.16 0.39
N ALA A 163 -3.96 -5.35 -0.65
CA ALA A 163 -5.16 -5.38 -1.49
C ALA A 163 -5.24 -6.65 -2.34
N VAL A 164 -4.13 -7.06 -2.96
CA VAL A 164 -4.05 -8.30 -3.73
C VAL A 164 -4.31 -9.51 -2.82
N ALA A 165 -3.69 -9.56 -1.65
CA ALA A 165 -3.90 -10.63 -0.68
C ALA A 165 -5.38 -10.71 -0.24
N ARG A 166 -6.06 -9.57 -0.02
CA ARG A 166 -7.50 -9.55 0.26
C ARG A 166 -8.33 -10.03 -0.93
N ALA A 167 -8.01 -9.60 -2.15
CA ALA A 167 -8.70 -10.05 -3.35
C ALA A 167 -8.60 -11.56 -3.53
N VAL A 168 -7.39 -12.12 -3.39
CA VAL A 168 -7.19 -13.58 -3.45
C VAL A 168 -7.90 -14.29 -2.31
N LEU A 169 -7.84 -13.78 -1.07
CA LEU A 169 -8.57 -14.36 0.05
C LEU A 169 -10.09 -14.40 -0.19
N SER A 170 -10.66 -13.35 -0.78
CA SER A 170 -12.11 -13.29 -1.05
C SER A 170 -12.59 -14.34 -2.06
N ALA A 171 -11.69 -14.88 -2.89
CA ALA A 171 -11.99 -16.00 -3.78
C ALA A 171 -12.24 -17.32 -3.01
N PHE A 172 -11.66 -17.46 -1.82
CA PHE A 172 -11.81 -18.64 -0.95
C PHE A 172 -12.82 -18.40 0.18
N ILE A 173 -12.98 -17.15 0.61
CA ILE A 173 -13.93 -16.73 1.64
C ILE A 173 -14.74 -15.54 1.11
N PRO A 174 -15.87 -15.77 0.41
CA PRO A 174 -16.65 -14.71 -0.22
C PRO A 174 -17.10 -13.60 0.74
N ALA A 175 -17.31 -13.89 2.04
CA ALA A 175 -17.64 -12.89 3.06
C ALA A 175 -16.56 -11.80 3.23
N VAL A 176 -15.30 -12.06 2.86
CA VAL A 176 -14.22 -11.05 2.85
C VAL A 176 -14.45 -9.99 1.75
N LYS A 177 -15.22 -10.31 0.71
CA LYS A 177 -15.51 -9.40 -0.41
C LYS A 177 -16.24 -8.13 0.05
N GLU A 178 -17.10 -8.22 1.06
CA GLU A 178 -17.82 -7.07 1.60
C GLU A 178 -16.86 -6.02 2.21
N GLY A 179 -15.72 -6.45 2.76
CA GLY A 179 -14.69 -5.54 3.30
C GLY A 179 -13.82 -4.85 2.24
N LEU A 180 -13.66 -5.43 1.05
CA LEU A 180 -12.86 -4.84 -0.04
C LEU A 180 -13.50 -3.55 -0.60
N TRP A 181 -14.82 -3.58 -0.79
CA TRP A 181 -15.59 -2.40 -1.21
C TRP A 181 -15.58 -1.32 -0.14
N GLN A 182 -15.67 -1.70 1.14
CA GLN A 182 -15.54 -0.76 2.26
C GLN A 182 -14.15 -0.09 2.31
N HIS A 183 -13.06 -0.80 2.03
CA HIS A 183 -11.72 -0.20 1.99
C HIS A 183 -11.52 0.79 0.84
N LYS A 184 -12.06 0.51 -0.36
CA LYS A 184 -12.00 1.45 -1.50
C LYS A 184 -12.85 2.70 -1.23
N ASN A 185 -14.02 2.52 -0.63
CA ASN A 185 -14.86 3.63 -0.16
C ASN A 185 -14.14 4.43 0.94
N HIS A 186 -13.50 3.75 1.90
CA HIS A 186 -12.78 4.38 3.00
C HIS A 186 -11.62 5.27 2.51
N ALA A 187 -10.84 4.82 1.51
CA ALA A 187 -9.76 5.64 0.97
C ALA A 187 -10.28 6.92 0.29
N ALA A 188 -11.34 6.80 -0.51
CA ALA A 188 -11.97 7.94 -1.17
C ALA A 188 -12.63 8.90 -0.16
N GLU A 189 -13.33 8.36 0.84
CA GLU A 189 -13.94 9.12 1.94
C GLU A 189 -12.89 9.85 2.77
N PHE A 190 -11.76 9.19 3.09
CA PHE A 190 -10.66 9.79 3.82
C PHE A 190 -10.04 10.96 3.04
N ILE A 191 -9.73 10.78 1.76
CA ILE A 191 -9.21 11.84 0.88
C ILE A 191 -10.20 13.02 0.83
N GLN A 192 -11.48 12.74 0.63
CA GLN A 192 -12.53 13.75 0.55
C GLN A 192 -12.73 14.49 1.87
N PHE A 193 -12.63 13.81 3.00
CA PHE A 193 -12.74 14.40 4.32
C PHE A 193 -11.56 15.33 4.60
N VAL A 194 -10.31 14.83 4.48
CA VAL A 194 -9.12 15.64 4.76
C VAL A 194 -9.00 16.80 3.78
N GLY A 195 -9.20 16.55 2.48
CA GLY A 195 -9.12 17.57 1.45
C GLY A 195 -10.12 18.71 1.64
N ARG A 196 -11.34 18.42 2.12
CA ARG A 196 -12.33 19.47 2.43
C ARG A 196 -11.95 20.32 3.64
N VAL A 197 -11.52 19.67 4.73
CA VAL A 197 -11.09 20.38 5.95
C VAL A 197 -9.87 21.25 5.64
N ALA A 198 -8.84 20.68 5.01
CA ALA A 198 -7.64 21.41 4.62
C ALA A 198 -7.95 22.51 3.60
N GLY A 199 -8.86 22.25 2.66
CA GLY A 199 -9.38 23.25 1.71
C GLY A 199 -10.00 24.45 2.38
N LYS A 200 -10.83 24.24 3.41
CA LYS A 200 -11.42 25.31 4.21
C LYS A 200 -10.34 26.12 4.92
N ASP A 201 -9.43 25.42 5.57
CA ASP A 201 -8.34 26.04 6.32
C ASP A 201 -7.42 26.90 5.45
N TRP A 202 -7.06 26.41 4.26
CA TRP A 202 -6.28 27.15 3.27
C TRP A 202 -6.95 28.45 2.84
N ARG A 203 -8.28 28.46 2.67
CA ARG A 203 -9.03 29.67 2.31
C ARG A 203 -9.01 30.71 3.43
N GLU A 204 -9.16 30.26 4.67
CA GLU A 204 -9.28 31.15 5.82
C GLU A 204 -7.93 31.68 6.31
N ARG A 205 -6.89 30.84 6.28
CA ARG A 205 -5.60 31.13 6.94
C ARG A 205 -4.39 31.08 6.02
N LYS A 206 -4.52 30.55 4.80
CA LYS A 206 -3.45 30.45 3.79
C LYS A 206 -2.14 29.89 4.33
N ILE A 207 -2.21 28.79 5.09
CA ILE A 207 -1.02 28.18 5.71
C ILE A 207 -0.36 27.19 4.77
N ILE A 208 -0.99 26.06 4.48
CA ILE A 208 -0.40 24.98 3.67
C ILE A 208 -1.43 24.46 2.69
N LEU A 209 -0.99 24.12 1.47
CA LEU A 209 -1.88 23.68 0.41
C LEU A 209 -2.68 22.42 0.81
N PRO A 210 -3.97 22.36 0.49
CA PRO A 210 -4.83 21.21 0.79
C PRO A 210 -4.29 19.88 0.23
N SER A 211 -3.73 19.89 -0.98
CA SER A 211 -3.09 18.73 -1.59
C SER A 211 -1.96 18.17 -0.74
N VAL A 212 -1.11 19.05 -0.20
CA VAL A 212 0.03 18.69 0.66
C VAL A 212 -0.46 18.15 2.00
N VAL A 213 -1.42 18.82 2.66
CA VAL A 213 -2.00 18.35 3.93
C VAL A 213 -2.63 16.97 3.77
N THR A 214 -3.36 16.78 2.67
CA THR A 214 -4.00 15.50 2.35
C THR A 214 -2.93 14.43 2.17
N ALA A 215 -1.91 14.66 1.34
CA ALA A 215 -0.79 13.72 1.16
C ALA A 215 -0.07 13.36 2.48
N GLN A 216 0.17 14.33 3.36
CA GLN A 216 0.76 14.08 4.67
C GLN A 216 -0.17 13.22 5.53
N ALA A 217 -1.45 13.57 5.64
CA ALA A 217 -2.40 12.79 6.43
C ALA A 217 -2.46 11.33 5.96
N ILE A 218 -2.44 11.12 4.66
CA ILE A 218 -2.41 9.80 4.04
C ILE A 218 -1.20 9.00 4.49
N LYS A 219 -0.01 9.56 4.29
CA LYS A 219 1.28 8.91 4.52
C LYS A 219 1.48 8.61 6.01
N GLU A 220 1.18 9.58 6.87
CA GLU A 220 1.44 9.52 8.31
C GLU A 220 0.41 8.66 9.07
N SER A 221 -0.85 8.59 8.57
CA SER A 221 -1.93 7.86 9.23
C SER A 221 -2.30 6.53 8.59
N ALA A 222 -1.64 6.15 7.48
CA ALA A 222 -2.04 5.03 6.65
C ALA A 222 -3.54 5.11 6.29
N TRP A 223 -3.97 6.21 5.66
CA TRP A 223 -5.39 6.47 5.34
C TRP A 223 -6.33 6.47 6.55
N GLY A 224 -5.85 6.96 7.70
CA GLY A 224 -6.62 6.99 8.95
C GLY A 224 -6.71 5.63 9.66
N THR A 225 -5.95 4.63 9.23
CA THR A 225 -6.01 3.28 9.81
C THR A 225 -4.95 2.99 10.85
N SER A 226 -3.94 3.86 11.00
CA SER A 226 -2.91 3.73 12.03
C SER A 226 -3.52 3.74 13.43
N GLU A 227 -2.79 3.16 14.40
CA GLU A 227 -3.21 3.14 15.80
C GLU A 227 -3.49 4.55 16.35
N LEU A 228 -2.61 5.52 16.05
CA LEU A 228 -2.79 6.91 16.48
C LEU A 228 -4.02 7.55 15.85
N ALA A 229 -4.28 7.29 14.57
CA ALA A 229 -5.46 7.80 13.91
C ALA A 229 -6.75 7.21 14.51
N ARG A 230 -6.78 5.90 14.78
CA ARG A 230 -7.98 5.21 15.31
C ARG A 230 -8.24 5.47 16.78
N GLN A 231 -7.19 5.51 17.60
CA GLN A 231 -7.32 5.57 19.06
C GLN A 231 -7.20 7.01 19.60
N ALA A 232 -6.55 7.90 18.87
CA ALA A 232 -6.26 9.25 19.31
C ALA A 232 -6.71 10.33 18.31
N ASN A 233 -7.36 9.96 17.20
CA ASN A 233 -7.70 10.86 16.09
C ASN A 233 -6.50 11.64 15.54
N ALA A 234 -5.27 11.14 15.74
CA ALA A 234 -4.04 11.85 15.41
C ALA A 234 -3.51 11.40 14.04
N LEU A 235 -3.71 12.23 13.02
CA LEU A 235 -3.38 11.89 11.64
C LEU A 235 -1.91 12.14 11.25
N PHE A 236 -1.19 12.98 12.00
CA PHE A 236 0.15 13.49 11.60
C PHE A 236 1.28 13.12 12.56
N GLY A 237 1.01 12.30 13.59
CA GLY A 237 2.05 11.86 14.53
C GLY A 237 2.76 13.01 15.27
N ILE A 238 2.04 14.03 15.71
CA ILE A 238 2.66 15.15 16.44
C ILE A 238 2.86 14.76 17.91
N LYS A 239 4.09 14.93 18.42
CA LYS A 239 4.40 14.72 19.85
C LYS A 239 3.86 15.88 20.70
N GLU A 240 3.55 15.60 21.96
CA GLU A 240 2.91 16.55 22.91
C GLU A 240 3.58 17.95 22.86
N ASN A 241 4.86 18.08 23.21
CA ASN A 241 5.67 19.29 22.95
C ASN A 241 4.97 20.62 23.33
N GLY A 242 4.49 20.72 24.57
CA GLY A 242 3.77 21.88 25.10
C GLY A 242 2.27 21.85 24.81
N TRP A 243 1.73 20.71 24.39
CA TRP A 243 0.32 20.51 24.09
C TRP A 243 -0.48 20.37 25.38
N THR A 244 -1.49 21.21 25.52
CA THR A 244 -2.36 21.24 26.70
C THR A 244 -3.62 20.40 26.55
N GLY A 245 -3.85 19.80 25.38
CA GLY A 245 -4.99 18.93 25.12
C GLY A 245 -4.75 17.47 25.54
N ARG A 246 -5.59 16.56 25.04
CA ARG A 246 -5.45 15.13 25.35
C ARG A 246 -4.16 14.55 24.81
N ILE A 247 -3.65 13.53 25.49
CA ILE A 247 -2.44 12.81 25.08
C ILE A 247 -2.74 11.32 24.88
N TYR A 248 -2.02 10.71 23.95
CA TYR A 248 -1.97 9.26 23.78
C TYR A 248 -0.55 8.78 23.98
N VAL A 249 -0.36 7.71 24.75
CA VAL A 249 0.97 7.18 25.08
C VAL A 249 1.21 5.89 24.33
N LYS A 250 2.21 5.88 23.46
CA LYS A 250 2.70 4.68 22.77
C LYS A 250 4.18 4.78 22.46
N THR A 251 4.79 3.65 22.15
CA THR A 251 6.18 3.61 21.71
C THR A 251 6.35 4.34 20.36
N ALA A 252 7.34 5.23 20.28
CA ALA A 252 7.80 5.78 19.01
C ALA A 252 8.89 4.88 18.41
N VAL A 253 8.94 4.79 17.09
CA VAL A 253 10.04 4.18 16.35
C VAL A 253 10.77 5.29 15.63
N GLU A 254 12.03 5.48 15.95
CA GLU A 254 12.87 6.57 15.46
C GLU A 254 14.01 6.01 14.62
N GLN A 255 14.44 6.75 13.61
CA GLN A 255 15.57 6.36 12.76
C GLN A 255 16.84 7.12 13.15
N ARG A 256 17.95 6.40 13.30
CA ARG A 256 19.29 6.97 13.48
C ARG A 256 19.87 7.44 12.15
N LYS A 257 20.92 8.25 12.20
CA LYS A 257 21.64 8.73 11.00
C LYS A 257 22.24 7.61 10.14
N ASP A 258 22.52 6.45 10.75
CA ASP A 258 23.03 5.26 10.06
C ASP A 258 21.91 4.41 9.41
N GLY A 259 20.65 4.86 9.51
CA GLY A 259 19.47 4.19 8.95
C GLY A 259 18.83 3.15 9.87
N SER A 260 19.46 2.79 11.00
CA SER A 260 18.90 1.84 11.97
C SER A 260 17.76 2.44 12.79
N TYR A 261 16.84 1.60 13.27
CA TYR A 261 15.70 2.04 14.05
C TYR A 261 15.88 1.76 15.55
N TYR A 262 15.34 2.64 16.40
CA TYR A 262 15.25 2.40 17.83
C TYR A 262 13.86 2.78 18.36
N ALA A 263 13.43 2.07 19.40
CA ALA A 263 12.17 2.33 20.07
C ALA A 263 12.36 3.33 21.21
N VAL A 264 11.43 4.28 21.33
CA VAL A 264 11.31 5.18 22.48
C VAL A 264 9.99 4.86 23.18
N PRO A 265 10.01 4.00 24.21
CA PRO A 265 8.81 3.65 24.98
C PRO A 265 8.20 4.89 25.64
N GLN A 266 6.91 4.81 25.97
CA GLN A 266 6.19 5.87 26.71
C GLN A 266 6.25 7.25 26.02
N THR A 267 6.38 7.29 24.69
CA THR A 267 6.32 8.55 23.95
C THR A 267 4.91 9.12 24.02
N LYS A 268 4.81 10.41 24.34
CA LYS A 268 3.54 11.15 24.44
C LYS A 268 3.24 11.83 23.12
N TRP A 269 2.10 11.47 22.55
CA TRP A 269 1.58 12.02 21.30
C TRP A 269 0.38 12.91 21.61
N ARG A 270 0.18 13.95 20.80
CA ARG A 270 -1.05 14.73 20.82
C ARG A 270 -2.22 13.81 20.44
N ALA A 271 -3.33 13.94 21.15
CA ALA A 271 -4.59 13.27 20.87
C ALA A 271 -5.71 14.30 20.79
N TYR A 272 -6.72 13.98 19.98
CA TYR A 272 -7.72 14.94 19.55
C TYR A 272 -9.12 14.35 19.68
N ASP A 273 -10.11 15.22 19.89
CA ASP A 273 -11.52 14.84 19.98
C ASP A 273 -12.10 14.48 18.62
N SER A 274 -11.50 15.00 17.53
CA SER A 274 -11.84 14.63 16.17
C SER A 274 -10.61 14.64 15.25
N PRO A 275 -10.64 13.91 14.12
CA PRO A 275 -9.59 14.00 13.11
C PRO A 275 -9.45 15.40 12.50
N GLU A 276 -10.54 16.17 12.44
CA GLU A 276 -10.53 17.57 12.00
C GLU A 276 -9.64 18.43 12.89
N GLN A 277 -9.72 18.27 14.22
CA GLN A 277 -8.86 19.00 15.15
C GLN A 277 -7.38 18.64 14.94
N SER A 278 -7.07 17.40 14.57
CA SER A 278 -5.70 17.01 14.21
C SER A 278 -5.20 17.70 12.93
N ILE A 279 -6.08 17.97 11.95
CA ILE A 279 -5.72 18.68 10.71
C ILE A 279 -5.44 20.15 11.01
N LEU A 280 -6.28 20.78 11.83
CA LEU A 280 -6.11 22.18 12.22
C LEU A 280 -4.84 22.37 13.06
N ASP A 281 -4.59 21.49 14.05
CA ASP A 281 -3.38 21.54 14.88
C ASP A 281 -2.11 21.27 14.07
N HIS A 282 -2.16 20.40 13.06
CA HIS A 282 -1.04 20.23 12.13
C HIS A 282 -0.70 21.55 11.42
N ASN A 283 -1.70 22.26 10.92
CA ASN A 283 -1.48 23.54 10.24
C ASN A 283 -1.01 24.62 11.23
N ASP A 284 -1.53 24.64 12.46
CA ASP A 284 -1.01 25.50 13.53
C ASP A 284 0.45 25.19 13.86
N TYR A 285 0.82 23.91 13.91
CA TYR A 285 2.20 23.48 14.13
C TYR A 285 3.12 23.98 13.01
N ILE A 286 2.70 23.90 11.75
CA ILE A 286 3.44 24.49 10.62
C ILE A 286 3.56 26.01 10.76
N ALA A 287 2.46 26.70 11.09
CA ALA A 287 2.42 28.16 11.18
C ALA A 287 3.20 28.75 12.36
N THR A 288 3.34 28.01 13.47
CA THR A 288 3.86 28.55 14.73
C THR A 288 5.19 27.96 15.17
N ARG A 289 5.64 26.82 14.60
CA ARG A 289 6.86 26.17 15.05
C ARG A 289 8.06 27.06 14.84
N SER A 290 8.68 27.48 15.93
CA SER A 290 9.90 28.28 15.92
C SER A 290 11.13 27.46 16.30
N THR A 291 12.28 27.85 15.77
CA THR A 291 13.60 27.30 16.10
C THR A 291 14.34 28.09 17.18
N ASP A 292 13.86 29.27 17.58
CA ASP A 292 14.60 30.23 18.40
C ASP A 292 13.71 31.07 19.35
N GLY A 293 12.58 30.51 19.79
CA GLY A 293 11.70 31.16 20.76
C GLY A 293 10.75 32.22 20.17
N GLY A 294 10.40 32.07 18.89
CA GLY A 294 9.37 32.86 18.20
C GLY A 294 9.91 33.91 17.22
N ARG A 295 11.24 34.02 17.05
CA ARG A 295 11.84 35.04 16.16
C ARG A 295 11.89 34.57 14.71
N THR A 296 12.14 33.28 14.51
CA THR A 296 12.20 32.62 13.22
C THR A 296 11.23 31.46 13.19
N LEU A 297 10.29 31.49 12.24
CA LEU A 297 9.38 30.38 11.97
C LEU A 297 10.10 29.33 11.12
N ARG A 298 10.14 28.10 11.63
CA ARG A 298 10.82 26.96 11.01
C ARG A 298 10.32 26.70 9.60
N TYR A 299 9.01 26.80 9.39
CA TYR A 299 8.34 26.48 8.13
C TYR A 299 7.89 27.72 7.37
N GLN A 300 8.50 28.89 7.62
CA GLN A 300 8.16 30.14 6.94
C GLN A 300 7.99 30.02 5.41
N PRO A 301 8.85 29.27 4.68
CA PRO A 301 8.70 29.13 3.23
C PRO A 301 7.50 28.30 2.79
N VAL A 302 6.96 27.45 3.67
CA VAL A 302 5.76 26.63 3.40
C VAL A 302 4.49 27.49 3.52
N ILE A 303 4.49 28.43 4.47
CA ILE A 303 3.33 29.25 4.81
C ILE A 303 2.92 30.11 3.59
N GLY A 304 1.73 29.85 3.05
CA GLY A 304 1.19 30.57 1.91
C GLY A 304 1.77 30.16 0.55
N CYS A 305 2.64 29.14 0.51
CA CYS A 305 3.18 28.63 -0.75
C CYS A 305 2.06 27.99 -1.58
N ASP A 306 1.82 28.51 -2.78
CA ASP A 306 0.76 28.10 -3.70
C ASP A 306 1.22 27.09 -4.76
N ASN A 307 2.43 26.56 -4.61
CA ASN A 307 2.99 25.50 -5.45
C ASN A 307 3.30 24.27 -4.58
N TYR A 308 2.57 23.18 -4.81
CA TYR A 308 2.68 21.98 -3.98
C TYR A 308 4.08 21.33 -4.05
N ILE A 309 4.76 21.40 -5.21
CA ILE A 309 6.14 20.89 -5.36
C ILE A 309 7.08 21.67 -4.44
N LEU A 310 7.02 23.01 -4.51
CA LEU A 310 7.84 23.87 -3.65
C LEU A 310 7.50 23.67 -2.17
N ALA A 311 6.21 23.58 -1.82
CA ALA A 311 5.78 23.33 -0.45
C ALA A 311 6.34 22.01 0.11
N CYS A 312 6.29 20.92 -0.66
CA CYS A 312 6.88 19.62 -0.30
C CYS A 312 8.40 19.71 -0.13
N GLN A 313 9.09 20.37 -1.06
CA GLN A 313 10.54 20.59 -0.98
C GLN A 313 10.94 21.44 0.23
N TYR A 314 10.15 22.47 0.56
CA TYR A 314 10.37 23.29 1.74
C TYR A 314 10.12 22.50 3.03
N LEU A 315 9.09 21.66 3.11
CA LEU A 315 8.87 20.77 4.26
C LEU A 315 10.11 19.88 4.52
N GLN A 316 10.66 19.27 3.47
CA GLN A 316 11.87 18.45 3.58
C GLN A 316 13.08 19.30 4.00
N LYS A 317 13.31 20.44 3.35
CA LYS A 317 14.43 21.34 3.66
C LYS A 317 14.37 21.88 5.10
N CYS A 318 13.17 22.17 5.59
CA CYS A 318 12.92 22.61 6.97
C CYS A 318 13.03 21.45 7.98
N GLY A 319 13.18 20.20 7.51
CA GLY A 319 13.36 19.01 8.33
C GLY A 319 12.08 18.51 8.99
N TYR A 320 10.94 18.58 8.29
CA TYR A 320 9.68 18.01 8.75
C TYR A 320 9.81 16.49 8.98
N ALA A 321 10.47 15.79 8.05
CA ALA A 321 10.79 14.36 8.14
C ALA A 321 12.28 14.10 8.01
N THR A 322 12.76 13.00 8.59
CA THR A 322 14.15 12.53 8.48
C THR A 322 14.43 11.73 7.21
N ALA A 323 13.40 11.25 6.53
CA ALA A 323 13.51 10.46 5.30
C ALA A 323 14.00 11.32 4.12
N ALA A 324 15.05 10.85 3.42
CA ALA A 324 15.70 11.59 2.34
C ALA A 324 14.83 11.83 1.08
N GLY A 325 13.78 11.03 0.87
CA GLY A 325 12.84 11.14 -0.26
C GLY A 325 11.43 11.58 0.17
N TYR A 326 11.30 12.29 1.28
CA TYR A 326 9.98 12.66 1.81
C TYR A 326 9.19 13.54 0.84
N ALA A 327 9.82 14.57 0.29
CA ALA A 327 9.20 15.48 -0.67
C ALA A 327 8.76 14.75 -1.94
N ASP A 328 9.66 13.97 -2.55
CA ASP A 328 9.38 13.21 -3.77
C ASP A 328 8.23 12.23 -3.54
N SER A 329 8.19 11.59 -2.37
CA SER A 329 7.08 10.70 -2.01
C SER A 329 5.76 11.45 -1.86
N LEU A 330 5.73 12.61 -1.20
CA LEU A 330 4.50 13.43 -1.14
C LEU A 330 4.01 13.83 -2.54
N ILE A 331 4.93 14.26 -3.41
CA ILE A 331 4.63 14.70 -4.77
C ILE A 331 4.10 13.53 -5.61
N HIS A 332 4.91 12.49 -5.78
CA HIS A 332 4.66 11.44 -6.77
C HIS A 332 3.78 10.31 -6.24
N ASP A 333 4.00 9.86 -5.00
CA ASP A 333 3.26 8.71 -4.46
C ASP A 333 1.86 9.09 -3.97
N TYR A 334 1.59 10.39 -3.78
CA TYR A 334 0.33 10.86 -3.20
C TYR A 334 -0.34 12.00 -3.97
N ILE A 335 0.28 13.18 -4.10
CA ILE A 335 -0.39 14.36 -4.67
C ILE A 335 -0.77 14.12 -6.13
N GLU A 336 0.20 13.75 -6.96
CA GLU A 336 -0.03 13.48 -8.39
C GLU A 336 -0.87 12.22 -8.57
N LYS A 337 -0.51 11.14 -7.87
CA LYS A 337 -1.16 9.83 -7.96
C LYS A 337 -2.66 9.87 -7.65
N TYR A 338 -3.07 10.62 -6.63
CA TYR A 338 -4.47 10.72 -6.21
C TYR A 338 -5.13 12.02 -6.66
N ASN A 339 -4.49 12.79 -7.55
CA ASN A 339 -4.97 14.06 -8.08
C ASN A 339 -5.45 15.00 -6.95
N LEU A 340 -4.63 15.16 -5.90
CA LEU A 340 -5.03 15.89 -4.69
C LEU A 340 -5.09 17.41 -4.91
N THR A 341 -4.48 17.91 -6.00
CA THR A 341 -4.55 19.32 -6.41
C THR A 341 -5.98 19.79 -6.70
N GLN A 342 -6.93 18.87 -6.90
CA GLN A 342 -8.36 19.20 -6.99
C GLN A 342 -8.89 19.96 -5.77
N PHE A 343 -8.27 19.78 -4.59
CA PHE A 343 -8.64 20.47 -3.35
C PHE A 343 -8.02 21.87 -3.23
N ASP A 344 -6.97 22.17 -3.99
CA ASP A 344 -6.28 23.46 -3.97
C ASP A 344 -7.14 24.57 -4.63
N PHE A 345 -7.99 24.17 -5.58
CA PHE A 345 -8.81 25.06 -6.44
C PHE A 345 -10.33 24.88 -6.28
N TRP A 346 -10.79 24.17 -5.25
CA TRP A 346 -12.14 23.57 -5.17
C TRP A 346 -13.33 24.49 -5.51
N GLU A 347 -13.28 25.81 -5.28
CA GLU A 347 -14.37 26.73 -5.65
C GLU A 347 -14.35 27.24 -7.11
N GLU A 348 -13.19 27.35 -7.77
CA GLU A 348 -13.14 27.76 -9.18
C GLU A 348 -13.89 26.76 -10.07
N ASN A 349 -13.80 25.47 -9.71
CA ASN A 349 -14.51 24.38 -10.37
C ASN A 349 -16.02 24.32 -10.07
N LEU A 350 -16.48 24.92 -8.97
CA LEU A 350 -17.92 25.02 -8.62
C LEU A 350 -18.57 26.24 -9.30
N LYS A 351 -17.84 27.37 -9.38
CA LYS A 351 -18.31 28.58 -10.07
C LYS A 351 -18.37 28.45 -11.59
N GLN A 352 -17.62 27.52 -12.18
CA GLN A 352 -17.71 27.17 -13.61
C GLN A 352 -18.86 26.20 -13.95
N LYS A 353 -19.51 25.60 -12.93
CA LYS A 353 -20.62 24.64 -13.10
C LYS A 353 -22.01 25.21 -12.76
N THR A 354 -22.06 26.47 -12.37
CA THR A 354 -23.26 27.30 -12.20
C THR A 354 -23.26 28.38 -13.26
#